data_AF-X0U3K2-F1
#
_entry.id   AF-X0U3K2-F1
#
_cell.length_a   1.000
_cell.length_b   1.000
_cell.length_c   1.000
_cell.angle_alpha   90.00
_cell.angle_beta   90.00
_cell.angle_gamma   90.00
#
_symmetry.space_group_name_H-M   'P 1'
#
loop_
_entity.id
_entity.type
_entity.pdbx_description
1 polymer ?
#
loop_
_entity_poly.entity_id
_entity_poly.type
_entity_poly.pdbx_seq_one_letter_code
_entity_poly.pdbx_strand_id
1 'polypeptide(L)' 'LPANLIQAQRDFFGAHTYQRADREGAFHTEWTR' A
#
# COMPACT_ATOMS: atom_id res chain seq x y z
N LEU A 1 3.35 8.35 14.02
CA LEU A 1 4.24 7.33 13.42
C LEU A 1 3.92 7.23 11.92
N PRO A 2 4.90 7.05 11.02
CA PRO A 2 4.67 7.02 9.57
C PRO A 2 4.11 5.66 9.11
N ALA A 3 2.82 5.40 9.41
CA ALA A 3 2.15 4.15 9.06
C ALA A 3 2.05 3.91 7.55
N ASN A 4 2.13 4.97 6.74
CA ASN A 4 2.17 4.90 5.28
C ASN A 4 3.35 4.09 4.77
N LEU A 5 4.54 4.21 5.38
CA LEU A 5 5.71 3.44 4.98
C LEU A 5 5.54 1.94 5.26
N ILE A 6 4.97 1.60 6.41
CA ILE A 6 4.67 0.21 6.78
C ILE A 6 3.64 -0.38 5.82
N GLN A 7 2.59 0.38 5.48
CA GLN A 7 1.59 -0.07 4.49
C GLN A 7 2.22 -0.34 3.12
N ALA A 8 3.11 0.53 2.65
CA ALA A 8 3.84 0.31 1.41
C ALA A 8 4.70 -0.97 1.46
N GLN A 9 5.43 -1.21 2.56
CA GLN A 9 6.24 -2.43 2.74
C GLN A 9 5.38 -3.70 2.77
N ARG A 10 4.23 -3.68 3.46
CA ARG A 10 3.31 -4.83 3.52
C ARG A 10 2.74 -5.17 2.14
N ASP A 11 2.41 -4.15 1.35
CA ASP A 11 1.95 -4.34 -0.02
C ASP A 11 3.07 -4.87 -0.92
N PHE A 12 4.29 -4.32 -0.78
CA PHE A 12 5.47 -4.75 -1.54
C PHE A 12 5.81 -6.23 -1.34
N PHE A 13 5.87 -6.71 -0.10
CA PHE A 13 6.29 -8.09 0.17
C PHE A 13 5.15 -9.11 0.21
N GLY A 14 3.89 -8.66 0.33
CA GLY A 14 2.79 -9.58 0.63
C GLY A 14 1.44 -9.21 0.03
N ALA A 15 1.39 -8.26 -0.92
CA ALA A 15 0.15 -7.87 -1.61
C ALA A 15 -1.01 -7.53 -0.66
N HIS A 16 -0.70 -6.97 0.51
CA HIS A 16 -1.67 -6.71 1.57
C HIS A 16 -2.62 -5.54 1.28
N THR A 17 -2.42 -4.83 0.16
CA THR A 17 -3.15 -3.63 -0.22
C THR A 17 -3.02 -2.47 0.78
N TYR A 18 -3.45 -1.28 0.39
CA TYR A 18 -3.52 -0.10 1.24
C TYR A 18 -4.64 0.85 0.81
N GLN A 19 -5.01 1.78 1.69
CA GLN A 19 -5.94 2.86 1.38
C GLN A 19 -5.18 4.13 0.99
N ARG A 20 -5.79 4.96 0.15
CA ARG A 20 -5.26 6.25 -0.25
C ARG A 20 -6.00 7.39 0.44
N ALA A 21 -5.32 8.52 0.60
CA ALA A 21 -5.92 9.72 1.21
C ALA A 21 -6.81 10.49 0.21
N ASP A 22 -6.57 10.35 -1.09
CA ASP A 22 -7.23 11.13 -2.14
C ASP A 22 -8.43 10.42 -2.77
N ARG A 23 -8.62 9.12 -2.51
CA ARG A 23 -9.75 8.34 -3.00
C ARG A 23 -10.02 7.11 -2.14
N GLU A 24 -11.30 6.79 -2.01
CA GLU A 24 -11.76 5.60 -1.30
C GLU A 24 -11.45 4.32 -2.09
N GLY A 25 -11.22 3.22 -1.36
CA GLY A 25 -10.94 1.91 -1.92
C GLY A 25 -9.69 1.24 -1.36
N ALA A 26 -9.47 -0.02 -1.76
CA ALA A 26 -8.26 -0.79 -1.49
C ALA A 26 -7.41 -0.86 -2.77
N PHE A 27 -6.12 -0.60 -2.63
CA PHE A 27 -5.17 -0.51 -3.74
C PHE A 27 -4.02 -1.47 -3.54
N HIS A 28 -3.67 -2.22 -4.58
CA HIS A 28 -2.42 -2.98 -4.68
C HIS A 28 -1.54 -2.30 -5.74
N THR A 29 -0.22 -2.23 -5.49
CA THR A 29 0.75 -1.72 -6.47
C THR A 29 1.62 -2.87 -6.97
N GLU A 30 1.79 -2.99 -8.29
CA GLU A 30 2.84 -3.85 -8.85
C GLU A 30 4.19 -3.15 -8.74
N TRP A 31 5.01 -3.54 -7.76
CA TRP A 31 6.23 -2.81 -7.40
C TRP A 31 7.47 -3.13 -8.25
N THR A 32 7.47 -4.24 -8.98
CA THR A 32 8.63 -4.74 -9.74
C THR A 32 8.52 -4.50 -11.25
N ARG A 33 7.55 -3.68 -11.67
CA ARG A 33 7.28 -3.37 -13.07
C ARG A 33 7.91 -2.06 -13.53
#